data_AF-A0A4Q5XK35-F1
#
_entry.id   AF-A0A4Q5XK35-F1
#
_cell.length_a   1.000
_cell.length_b   1.000
_cell.length_c   1.000
_cell.angle_alpha   90.00
_cell.angle_beta   90.00
_cell.angle_gamma   90.00
#
_symmetry.space_group_name_H-M   'P 1'
#
loop_
_entity.id
_entity.type
_entity.pdbx_description
1 polymer ?
#
loop_
_entity_poly.entity_id
_entity_poly.type
_entity_poly.pdbx_seq_one_letter_code
_entity_poly.pdbx_strand_id
1 'polypeptide(L)'
;MKPIPAANPRNRFSSSLVEYFDDLPGPEVELSLYEDHTKQVLAENDSPDLGFRYSINPYRGCFHGCAYCLAGDTSILMADGSTKQLADVKAGEEVIGTASVEGRRQFVPSLVMDRWATARRAYRVRLDSGTELVASGDHRFLTPEGWRYVIAPGRNTRARLHLRERDSCLGPGTSRLKARGLFKSAPRDVSRSIAGGVASVETLGTILPLFDISTQTGDFVANGVVSHNCYARPTHEYLSFGAGTDFERKIVLKPQVAALLREAFEKKSWQGELIMLSGNTDCYQPLENEYRLTRGILEVCAEYRNPVHIITKSALIERDIDVLQRLNAEASVGVSISIPFWNVETARKLEPFVTTPQRRMKTVERLASAGIAVTVNIAPLILGLADRDVPSILEAAAAAGARGASLIPLRLPGAVKDVFTERLQAGFPLAAEKVLRRTREMRGGKLYDSRFGARMGGEGQMFKAVELLFHQTCARLGLNRAEGHRQERTNTFRRPTDAHGQLRLF
;
A
#
# COMPACT_ATOMS: atom_id res chain seq x y z
N MET A 1 2.38 19.78 11.86
CA MET A 1 3.83 19.50 11.74
C MET A 1 4.39 20.43 10.68
N LYS A 2 5.62 20.94 10.82
CA LYS A 2 6.33 21.62 9.72
C LYS A 2 7.17 20.58 8.96
N PRO A 3 7.25 20.61 7.62
CA PRO A 3 8.12 19.71 6.87
C PRO A 3 9.59 20.07 7.07
N ILE A 4 10.46 19.06 7.13
CA ILE A 4 11.91 19.22 7.06
C ILE A 4 12.31 19.19 5.57
N PRO A 5 13.06 20.19 5.05
CA PRO A 5 13.61 20.13 3.70
C PRO A 5 14.61 18.98 3.56
N ALA A 6 14.32 18.01 2.69
CA ALA A 6 15.18 16.87 2.41
C ALA A 6 15.69 16.93 0.97
N ALA A 7 16.95 17.33 0.79
CA ALA A 7 17.63 17.12 -0.49
C ALA A 7 17.85 15.62 -0.69
N ASN A 8 17.62 15.11 -1.91
CA ASN A 8 17.77 13.69 -2.22
C ASN A 8 19.22 13.22 -1.90
N PRO A 9 19.44 12.33 -0.91
CA PRO A 9 20.76 12.20 -0.29
C PRO A 9 21.78 11.55 -1.22
N ARG A 10 22.78 12.32 -1.65
CA ARG A 10 23.94 11.81 -2.41
C ARG A 10 24.89 11.04 -1.49
N ASN A 11 24.89 9.71 -1.60
CA ASN A 11 25.75 8.84 -0.80
C ASN A 11 27.23 8.91 -1.25
N ARG A 12 28.11 9.43 -0.38
CA ARG A 12 29.56 9.55 -0.62
C ARG A 12 30.35 8.23 -0.41
N PHE A 13 29.72 7.18 0.12
CA PHE A 13 30.38 5.95 0.58
C PHE A 13 29.80 4.65 -0.04
N SER A 14 29.07 4.73 -1.16
CA SER A 14 28.54 3.55 -1.85
C SER A 14 29.55 2.97 -2.84
N SER A 15 30.22 1.87 -2.49
CA SER A 15 31.05 1.07 -3.41
C SER A 15 30.31 -0.11 -4.06
N SER A 16 28.99 -0.22 -3.84
CA SER A 16 28.11 -1.10 -4.60
C SER A 16 27.20 -0.26 -5.49
N LEU A 17 27.27 -0.50 -6.80
CA LEU A 17 26.46 0.17 -7.81
C LEU A 17 24.98 -0.14 -7.57
N VAL A 18 24.15 0.89 -7.37
CA VAL A 18 22.70 0.75 -7.55
C VAL A 18 22.43 1.06 -9.01
N GLU A 19 22.27 0.02 -9.83
CA GLU A 19 21.79 0.17 -11.21
C GLU A 19 20.34 0.67 -11.20
N TYR A 20 20.18 1.98 -11.17
CA TYR A 20 19.10 2.63 -11.90
C TYR A 20 19.46 2.51 -13.37
N PHE A 21 18.63 1.84 -14.18
CA PHE A 21 18.83 1.81 -15.63
C PHE A 21 18.72 3.24 -16.17
N ASP A 22 19.75 3.71 -16.87
CA ASP A 22 19.94 5.12 -17.27
C ASP A 22 18.78 5.70 -18.11
N ASP A 23 17.94 4.85 -18.71
CA ASP A 23 16.78 5.22 -19.52
C ASP A 23 15.58 5.78 -18.72
N LEU A 24 15.62 5.71 -17.38
CA LEU A 24 14.54 6.20 -16.50
C LEU A 24 15.07 7.18 -15.45
N PRO A 25 15.15 8.49 -15.75
CA PRO A 25 15.38 9.50 -14.72
C PRO A 25 14.28 9.39 -13.65
N GLY A 26 14.69 9.15 -12.41
CA GLY A 26 13.79 9.18 -11.25
C GLY A 26 13.06 10.53 -11.20
N PRO A 27 11.76 10.57 -10.85
CA PRO A 27 10.98 11.79 -10.97
C PRO A 27 11.54 12.88 -10.05
N GLU A 28 11.68 14.10 -10.58
CA GLU A 28 11.91 15.32 -9.79
C GLU A 28 10.67 15.62 -8.96
N VAL A 29 10.58 14.92 -7.83
CA VAL A 29 9.45 14.88 -6.93
C VAL A 29 9.99 15.17 -5.54
N GLU A 30 9.76 16.40 -5.07
CA GLU A 30 10.15 16.79 -3.72
C GLU A 30 9.47 15.88 -2.69
N LEU A 31 10.30 15.35 -1.79
CA LEU A 31 9.96 14.49 -0.67
C LEU A 31 9.81 15.37 0.57
N SER A 32 8.62 15.36 1.17
CA SER A 32 8.35 16.08 2.41
C SER A 32 8.44 15.13 3.60
N LEU A 33 9.36 15.40 4.52
CA LEU A 33 9.54 14.62 5.73
C LEU A 33 8.89 15.32 6.92
N TYR A 34 8.12 14.57 7.70
CA TYR A 34 7.40 15.09 8.87
C TYR A 34 7.79 14.31 10.11
N GLU A 35 8.03 15.02 11.21
CA GLU A 35 8.24 14.37 12.50
C GLU A 35 6.91 14.08 13.21
N ASP A 36 6.75 12.84 13.65
CA ASP A 36 5.69 12.41 14.54
C ASP A 36 6.07 12.72 16.00
N HIS A 37 5.22 13.51 16.67
CA HIS A 37 5.36 13.85 18.10
C HIS A 37 4.47 12.99 19.02
N THR A 38 3.99 11.82 18.56
CA THR A 38 3.18 10.89 19.37
C THR A 38 3.95 10.45 20.62
N LYS A 39 3.33 10.54 21.80
CA LYS A 39 3.92 10.17 23.11
C LYS A 39 3.93 8.66 23.42
N GLN A 40 3.62 7.83 22.43
CA GLN A 40 3.53 6.37 22.54
C GLN A 40 3.95 5.74 21.21
N VAL A 41 4.70 4.64 21.28
CA VAL A 41 5.29 3.99 20.09
C VAL A 41 4.64 2.65 19.75
N LEU A 42 4.15 1.92 20.75
CA LEU A 42 3.49 0.63 20.61
C LEU A 42 2.04 0.82 20.15
N ALA A 43 1.67 0.20 19.04
CA ALA A 43 0.28 0.04 18.62
C ALA A 43 -0.21 -1.35 19.02
N GLU A 44 -1.26 -1.40 19.85
CA GLU A 44 -1.92 -2.62 20.28
C GLU A 44 -2.99 -3.06 19.28
N ASN A 45 -3.19 -4.38 19.15
CA ASN A 45 -4.32 -4.97 18.47
C ASN A 45 -4.77 -6.26 19.18
N ASP A 46 -6.06 -6.55 19.11
CA ASP A 46 -6.75 -7.69 19.72
C ASP A 46 -7.31 -8.66 18.66
N SER A 47 -6.79 -8.58 17.42
CA SER A 47 -7.43 -9.24 16.28
C SER A 47 -7.18 -10.76 16.29
N PRO A 48 -8.23 -11.60 16.22
CA PRO A 48 -8.07 -13.06 16.23
C PRO A 48 -7.39 -13.63 14.98
N ASP A 49 -7.13 -12.80 13.96
CA ASP A 49 -6.40 -13.18 12.73
C ASP A 49 -4.90 -12.86 12.78
N LEU A 50 -4.41 -12.18 13.82
CA LEU A 50 -3.03 -11.71 13.92
C LEU A 50 -2.30 -12.40 15.07
N GLY A 51 -1.23 -13.11 14.75
CA GLY A 51 -0.39 -13.83 15.73
C GLY A 51 0.55 -12.95 16.55
N PHE A 52 0.17 -11.69 16.80
CA PHE A 52 0.92 -10.70 17.60
C PHE A 52 -0.03 -9.66 18.20
N ARG A 53 0.26 -9.17 19.41
CA ARG A 53 -0.53 -8.12 20.09
C ARG A 53 0.00 -6.72 19.82
N TYR A 54 1.32 -6.54 19.83
CA TYR A 54 1.96 -5.22 19.68
C TYR A 54 2.71 -5.09 18.36
N SER A 55 2.66 -3.90 17.78
CA SER A 55 3.43 -3.53 16.60
C SER A 55 4.05 -2.14 16.72
N ILE A 56 5.14 -1.93 15.97
CA ILE A 56 5.77 -0.61 15.80
C ILE A 56 6.05 -0.40 14.31
N ASN A 57 5.64 0.76 13.81
CA ASN A 57 6.10 1.27 12.51
C ASN A 57 6.84 2.60 12.75
N PRO A 58 8.16 2.68 12.49
CA PRO A 58 8.91 3.93 12.58
C PRO A 58 8.55 4.95 11.50
N TYR A 59 7.97 4.48 10.39
CA TYR A 59 7.52 5.28 9.25
C TYR A 59 6.02 5.10 8.99
N ARG A 60 5.30 6.19 8.70
CA ARG A 60 3.98 6.16 8.05
C ARG A 60 4.13 6.73 6.65
N GLY A 61 3.49 6.08 5.67
CA GLY A 61 3.82 6.23 4.25
C GLY A 61 4.76 5.12 3.74
N CYS A 62 4.86 4.99 2.42
CA CYS A 62 5.53 3.91 1.72
C CYS A 62 6.01 4.36 0.32
N PHE A 63 7.31 4.37 0.03
CA PHE A 63 7.89 4.76 -1.27
C PHE A 63 7.48 3.93 -2.50
N HIS A 64 6.53 2.99 -2.39
CA HIS A 64 6.32 1.92 -3.38
C HIS A 64 5.20 2.13 -4.45
N GLY A 65 4.50 3.28 -4.49
CA GLY A 65 4.03 3.93 -5.75
C GLY A 65 2.62 3.69 -6.36
N CYS A 66 1.63 4.57 -6.12
CA CYS A 66 0.31 4.69 -6.79
C CYS A 66 -0.29 6.12 -6.73
N ALA A 67 -0.84 6.70 -7.82
CA ALA A 67 -1.63 7.96 -7.73
C ALA A 67 -2.42 8.30 -9.01
N TYR A 68 -3.42 9.18 -8.88
CA TYR A 68 -4.33 9.65 -9.93
C TYR A 68 -4.67 11.15 -9.70
N CYS A 69 -4.74 12.03 -10.71
CA CYS A 69 -4.97 13.50 -10.49
C CYS A 69 -5.69 14.26 -11.63
N LEU A 70 -6.19 15.47 -11.33
CA LEU A 70 -6.93 16.43 -12.19
C LEU A 70 -6.35 17.85 -12.09
N ALA A 71 -6.61 18.76 -13.02
CA ALA A 71 -6.10 20.13 -12.93
C ALA A 71 -6.80 20.98 -11.84
N GLY A 72 -6.09 21.97 -11.29
CA GLY A 72 -6.55 22.73 -10.12
C GLY A 72 -7.80 23.59 -10.36
N ASP A 73 -7.96 24.09 -11.58
CA ASP A 73 -9.13 24.83 -12.05
C ASP A 73 -10.38 23.95 -12.26
N THR A 74 -10.25 22.62 -12.13
CA THR A 74 -11.37 21.68 -12.26
C THR A 74 -12.47 22.00 -11.25
N SER A 75 -13.68 22.26 -11.75
CA SER A 75 -14.86 22.60 -10.94
C SER A 75 -15.41 21.37 -10.20
N ILE A 76 -15.34 21.33 -8.87
CA ILE A 76 -15.87 20.26 -8.03
C ILE A 76 -17.29 20.62 -7.57
N LEU A 77 -18.21 19.66 -7.66
CA LEU A 77 -19.59 19.83 -7.17
C LEU A 77 -19.64 19.63 -5.65
N MET A 78 -19.95 20.71 -4.92
CA MET A 78 -20.08 20.71 -3.46
C MET A 78 -21.44 20.13 -3.03
N ALA A 79 -21.55 19.64 -1.80
CA ALA A 79 -22.77 19.02 -1.29
C ALA A 79 -23.95 19.99 -1.09
N ASP A 80 -23.71 21.31 -1.05
CA ASP A 80 -24.73 22.35 -1.06
C ASP A 80 -25.25 22.68 -2.49
N GLY A 81 -24.70 22.01 -3.52
CA GLY A 81 -25.01 22.25 -4.92
C GLY A 81 -24.30 23.47 -5.54
N SER A 82 -23.39 24.11 -4.80
CA SER A 82 -22.42 25.06 -5.35
C SER A 82 -21.27 24.32 -6.07
N THR A 83 -20.36 25.09 -6.66
CA THR A 83 -19.16 24.55 -7.31
C THR A 83 -17.93 25.31 -6.86
N LYS A 84 -16.84 24.59 -6.59
CA LYS A 84 -15.58 25.14 -6.11
C LYS A 84 -14.41 24.59 -6.92
N GLN A 85 -13.39 25.39 -7.21
CA GLN A 85 -12.21 24.86 -7.91
C GLN A 85 -11.51 23.81 -7.04
N LEU A 86 -10.99 22.74 -7.64
CA LEU A 86 -10.23 21.69 -6.94
C LEU A 86 -9.01 22.27 -6.20
N ALA A 87 -8.43 23.36 -6.72
CA ALA A 87 -7.39 24.15 -6.09
C ALA A 87 -7.85 24.99 -4.88
N ASP A 88 -9.15 25.04 -4.58
CA ASP A 88 -9.73 25.77 -3.45
C ASP A 88 -10.49 24.88 -2.46
N VAL A 89 -10.89 23.66 -2.86
CA VAL A 89 -11.47 22.64 -1.96
C VAL A 89 -10.54 22.36 -0.78
N LYS A 90 -11.11 22.09 0.40
CA LYS A 90 -10.38 21.83 1.66
C LYS A 90 -10.90 20.58 2.35
N ALA A 91 -10.04 19.94 3.14
CA ALA A 91 -10.45 18.90 4.09
C ALA A 91 -11.54 19.43 5.05
N GLY A 92 -12.53 18.59 5.35
CA GLY A 92 -13.69 18.94 6.17
C GLY A 92 -14.85 19.61 5.42
N GLU A 93 -14.70 19.96 4.14
CA GLU A 93 -15.82 20.37 3.29
C GLU A 93 -16.54 19.13 2.72
N GLU A 94 -17.81 19.25 2.35
CA GLU A 94 -18.56 18.16 1.73
C GLU A 94 -18.72 18.36 0.21
N VAL A 95 -18.43 17.31 -0.55
CA VAL A 95 -18.61 17.24 -2.01
C VAL A 95 -19.61 16.16 -2.39
N ILE A 96 -20.05 16.14 -3.65
CA ILE A 96 -20.88 15.03 -4.16
C ILE A 96 -19.99 13.89 -4.64
N GLY A 97 -20.08 12.77 -3.92
CA GLY A 97 -19.60 11.46 -4.35
C GLY A 97 -20.77 10.54 -4.72
N THR A 98 -20.53 9.23 -4.76
CA THR A 98 -21.55 8.23 -5.07
C THR A 98 -21.45 6.99 -4.20
N ALA A 99 -22.58 6.44 -3.78
CA ALA A 99 -22.65 5.24 -2.95
C ALA A 99 -23.64 4.21 -3.52
N SER A 100 -23.50 2.95 -3.12
CA SER A 100 -24.48 1.90 -3.45
C SER A 100 -25.62 1.91 -2.45
N VAL A 101 -26.79 2.39 -2.86
CA VAL A 101 -28.03 2.42 -2.08
C VAL A 101 -29.04 1.52 -2.77
N GLU A 102 -29.59 0.53 -2.05
CA GLU A 102 -30.56 -0.45 -2.57
C GLU A 102 -30.11 -1.15 -3.88
N GLY A 103 -28.81 -1.40 -4.02
CA GLY A 103 -28.21 -2.02 -5.21
C GLY A 103 -28.03 -1.11 -6.42
N ARG A 104 -28.34 0.20 -6.31
CA ARG A 104 -28.12 1.21 -7.34
C ARG A 104 -27.07 2.22 -6.88
N ARG A 105 -26.23 2.71 -7.80
CA ARG A 105 -25.26 3.78 -7.49
C ARG A 105 -26.00 5.11 -7.50
N GLN A 106 -26.03 5.82 -6.37
CA GLN A 106 -26.72 7.10 -6.20
C GLN A 106 -25.71 8.19 -5.82
N PHE A 107 -25.98 9.44 -6.21
CA PHE A 107 -25.22 10.61 -5.74
C PHE A 107 -25.51 10.87 -4.26
N VAL A 108 -24.47 11.09 -3.46
CA VAL A 108 -24.58 11.37 -2.02
C VAL A 108 -23.55 12.42 -1.58
N PRO A 109 -23.81 13.19 -0.51
CA PRO A 109 -22.77 13.93 0.19
C PRO A 109 -21.62 13.01 0.62
N SER A 110 -20.40 13.51 0.51
CA SER A 110 -19.17 12.78 0.78
C SER A 110 -18.17 13.76 1.38
N LEU A 111 -17.76 13.52 2.62
CA LEU A 111 -16.80 14.39 3.31
C LEU A 111 -15.45 14.33 2.59
N VAL A 112 -14.88 15.50 2.27
CA VAL A 112 -13.50 15.62 1.78
C VAL A 112 -12.56 15.36 2.95
N MET A 113 -11.82 14.26 2.86
CA MET A 113 -10.91 13.81 3.91
C MET A 113 -9.57 14.53 3.81
N ASP A 114 -9.01 14.68 2.60
CA ASP A 114 -7.83 15.52 2.34
C ASP A 114 -7.70 15.94 0.86
N ARG A 115 -6.73 16.82 0.57
CA ARG A 115 -6.38 17.36 -0.76
C ARG A 115 -4.86 17.52 -0.93
N TRP A 116 -4.33 17.18 -2.11
CA TRP A 116 -2.91 17.38 -2.45
C TRP A 116 -2.71 17.84 -3.92
N ALA A 117 -1.44 18.00 -4.32
CA ALA A 117 -1.02 18.40 -5.67
C ALA A 117 0.20 17.59 -6.14
N THR A 118 0.34 17.39 -7.45
CA THR A 118 1.38 16.57 -8.09
C THR A 118 1.78 17.14 -9.46
N ALA A 119 3.04 17.05 -9.85
CA ALA A 119 3.45 17.38 -11.23
C ALA A 119 3.33 16.12 -12.11
N ARG A 120 2.50 16.16 -13.16
CA ARG A 120 2.25 15.02 -14.07
C ARG A 120 2.09 15.49 -15.52
N ARG A 121 2.41 14.61 -16.48
CA ARG A 121 1.99 14.80 -17.88
C ARG A 121 0.46 14.85 -17.94
N ALA A 122 -0.05 15.93 -18.51
CA ALA A 122 -1.48 16.22 -18.51
C ALA A 122 -2.13 15.91 -19.87
N TYR A 123 -3.39 15.48 -19.81
CA TYR A 123 -4.24 15.18 -20.96
C TYR A 123 -5.56 15.94 -20.81
N ARG A 124 -6.02 16.55 -21.89
CA ARG A 124 -7.28 17.26 -21.98
C ARG A 124 -8.34 16.31 -22.53
N VAL A 125 -9.36 16.03 -21.73
CA VAL A 125 -10.57 15.30 -22.12
C VAL A 125 -11.66 16.31 -22.40
N ARG A 126 -12.22 16.30 -23.61
CA ARG A 126 -13.40 17.07 -23.98
C ARG A 126 -14.60 16.15 -24.10
N LEU A 127 -15.75 16.56 -23.59
CA LEU A 127 -17.04 15.93 -23.86
C LEU A 127 -17.85 16.80 -24.84
N ASP A 128 -18.72 16.15 -25.62
CA ASP A 128 -19.68 16.78 -26.54
C ASP A 128 -20.62 17.80 -25.86
N SER A 129 -20.84 17.65 -24.55
CA SER A 129 -21.61 18.58 -23.71
C SER A 129 -20.88 19.89 -23.39
N GLY A 130 -19.66 20.09 -23.89
CA GLY A 130 -18.81 21.24 -23.57
C GLY A 130 -18.06 21.12 -22.24
N THR A 131 -18.14 19.97 -21.55
CA THR A 131 -17.29 19.69 -20.39
C THR A 131 -15.86 19.49 -20.85
N GLU A 132 -14.92 20.23 -20.29
CA GLU A 132 -13.48 20.03 -20.49
C GLU A 132 -12.80 19.73 -19.14
N LEU A 133 -11.96 18.70 -19.12
CA LEU A 133 -11.24 18.21 -17.95
C LEU A 133 -9.77 18.02 -18.31
N VAL A 134 -8.85 18.54 -17.50
CA VAL A 134 -7.42 18.25 -17.64
C VAL A 134 -7.02 17.28 -16.53
N ALA A 135 -6.38 16.17 -16.91
CA ALA A 135 -6.22 14.99 -16.06
C ALA A 135 -4.87 14.29 -16.27
N SER A 136 -4.44 13.49 -15.30
CA SER A 136 -3.33 12.55 -15.50
C SER A 136 -3.78 11.38 -16.39
N GLY A 137 -2.86 10.76 -17.14
CA GLY A 137 -3.22 9.72 -18.11
C GLY A 137 -3.81 8.45 -17.48
N ASP A 138 -3.45 8.19 -16.23
CA ASP A 138 -3.96 7.13 -15.36
C ASP A 138 -5.23 7.54 -14.57
N HIS A 139 -5.66 8.79 -14.62
CA HIS A 139 -6.93 9.20 -14.01
C HIS A 139 -8.10 8.44 -14.64
N ARG A 140 -9.20 8.23 -13.89
CA ARG A 140 -10.37 7.48 -14.38
C ARG A 140 -11.68 8.22 -14.15
N PHE A 141 -12.53 8.16 -15.17
CA PHE A 141 -13.90 8.61 -15.12
C PHE A 141 -14.86 7.42 -15.22
N LEU A 142 -16.03 7.54 -14.58
CA LEU A 142 -17.05 6.49 -14.59
C LEU A 142 -17.83 6.52 -15.93
N THR A 143 -18.02 5.36 -16.57
CA THR A 143 -18.90 5.18 -17.74
C THR A 143 -19.98 4.12 -17.43
N PRO A 144 -21.02 3.96 -18.27
CA PRO A 144 -22.02 2.90 -18.09
C PRO A 144 -21.42 1.49 -17.98
N GLU A 145 -20.28 1.25 -18.62
CA GLU A 145 -19.54 -0.02 -18.62
C GLU A 145 -18.49 -0.11 -17.49
N GLY A 146 -18.43 0.87 -16.58
CA GLY A 146 -17.49 0.94 -15.46
C GLY A 146 -16.42 2.03 -15.61
N TRP A 147 -15.36 1.95 -14.82
CA TRP A 147 -14.30 2.98 -14.82
C TRP A 147 -13.42 2.90 -16.07
N ARG A 148 -13.13 4.05 -16.69
CA ARG A 148 -12.26 4.19 -17.86
C ARG A 148 -11.13 5.17 -17.59
N TYR A 149 -9.91 4.75 -17.89
CA TYR A 149 -8.71 5.59 -17.89
C TYR A 149 -8.79 6.73 -18.91
N VAL A 150 -8.06 7.83 -18.69
CA VAL A 150 -7.96 8.92 -19.67
C VAL A 150 -7.23 8.48 -20.94
N ILE A 151 -6.07 7.82 -20.84
CA ILE A 151 -5.38 7.21 -21.98
C ILE A 151 -5.04 5.73 -21.75
N ALA A 152 -4.70 5.03 -22.84
CA ALA A 152 -4.24 3.65 -22.78
C ALA A 152 -2.93 3.52 -21.97
N PRO A 153 -2.83 2.56 -21.03
CA PRO A 153 -1.57 2.25 -20.37
C PRO A 153 -0.61 1.52 -21.35
N GLY A 154 0.22 2.29 -22.04
CA GLY A 154 1.31 1.79 -22.90
C GLY A 154 1.02 1.80 -24.41
N ARG A 155 2.04 1.44 -25.21
CA ARG A 155 2.06 1.61 -26.68
C ARG A 155 1.21 0.60 -27.49
N ASN A 156 0.36 -0.23 -26.87
CA ASN A 156 -0.29 -1.36 -27.56
C ASN A 156 -1.83 -1.23 -27.60
N THR A 157 -2.39 -0.94 -28.77
CA THR A 157 -3.69 -0.26 -28.95
C THR A 157 -4.92 -1.18 -29.10
N ARG A 158 -4.96 -2.35 -28.45
CA ARG A 158 -6.05 -3.35 -28.67
C ARG A 158 -6.83 -3.83 -27.43
N ALA A 159 -6.61 -3.29 -26.23
CA ALA A 159 -7.40 -3.64 -25.03
C ALA A 159 -8.28 -2.45 -24.55
N ARG A 160 -9.61 -2.69 -24.40
CA ARG A 160 -10.60 -1.66 -24.02
C ARG A 160 -10.55 -1.32 -22.52
N LEU A 161 -9.57 -0.54 -22.10
CA LEU A 161 -9.53 0.11 -20.78
C LEU A 161 -8.93 1.53 -20.88
N HIS A 162 -9.62 2.39 -21.62
CA HIS A 162 -9.43 3.84 -21.63
C HIS A 162 -10.65 4.46 -22.34
N LEU A 163 -10.84 5.77 -22.14
CA LEU A 163 -11.81 6.57 -22.86
C LEU A 163 -11.47 6.57 -24.35
N ARG A 164 -12.44 6.22 -25.17
CA ARG A 164 -12.39 6.40 -26.62
C ARG A 164 -13.43 7.45 -27.01
N GLU A 165 -13.27 8.04 -28.19
CA GLU A 165 -14.30 8.90 -28.76
C GLU A 165 -15.66 8.21 -28.71
N ARG A 166 -16.68 8.97 -28.30
CA ARG A 166 -18.08 8.56 -28.08
C ARG A 166 -18.34 7.65 -26.86
N ASP A 167 -17.33 7.26 -26.07
CA ASP A 167 -17.60 6.63 -24.75
C ASP A 167 -18.32 7.65 -23.85
N SER A 168 -19.41 7.25 -23.19
CA SER A 168 -20.23 8.15 -22.36
C SER A 168 -19.71 8.27 -20.93
N CYS A 169 -19.44 9.48 -20.46
CA CYS A 169 -19.07 9.73 -19.06
C CYS A 169 -20.33 9.93 -18.19
N LEU A 170 -20.37 9.28 -17.02
CA LEU A 170 -21.45 9.40 -16.04
C LEU A 170 -21.17 10.56 -15.06
N GLY A 171 -22.23 11.29 -14.72
CA GLY A 171 -22.22 12.45 -13.84
C GLY A 171 -23.37 13.42 -14.16
N PRO A 172 -23.57 14.46 -13.34
CA PRO A 172 -24.68 15.41 -13.52
C PRO A 172 -24.50 16.38 -14.71
N GLY A 173 -23.30 16.46 -15.28
CA GLY A 173 -22.92 17.47 -16.26
C GLY A 173 -22.78 18.88 -15.67
N THR A 174 -22.46 19.85 -16.50
CA THR A 174 -22.15 21.25 -16.12
C THR A 174 -23.38 22.18 -16.06
N SER A 175 -24.56 21.71 -16.47
CA SER A 175 -25.78 22.54 -16.50
C SER A 175 -26.29 22.85 -15.09
N ARG A 176 -26.26 24.14 -14.71
CA ARG A 176 -26.76 24.65 -13.41
C ARG A 176 -28.20 24.23 -13.07
N LEU A 177 -29.05 24.01 -14.09
CA LEU A 177 -30.42 23.51 -13.94
C LEU A 177 -30.48 22.03 -13.51
N LYS A 178 -29.53 21.20 -13.96
CA LYS A 178 -29.41 19.80 -13.51
C LYS A 178 -28.85 19.72 -12.09
N ALA A 179 -27.80 20.50 -11.79
CA ALA A 179 -27.15 20.55 -10.47
C ALA A 179 -28.11 20.91 -9.32
N ARG A 180 -28.83 22.05 -9.43
CA ARG A 180 -29.85 22.46 -8.45
C ARG A 180 -31.03 21.48 -8.32
N GLY A 181 -31.22 20.60 -9.30
CA GLY A 181 -32.29 19.59 -9.31
C GLY A 181 -31.96 18.29 -8.57
N LEU A 182 -30.70 18.03 -8.19
CA LEU A 182 -30.33 16.85 -7.41
C LEU A 182 -30.86 16.90 -5.97
N PHE A 183 -30.98 18.10 -5.40
CA PHE A 183 -31.26 18.31 -3.99
C PHE A 183 -32.74 18.57 -3.65
N LYS A 184 -33.63 18.60 -4.66
CA LYS A 184 -35.05 18.94 -4.48
C LYS A 184 -36.02 17.75 -4.48
N SER A 185 -35.62 16.57 -4.94
CA SER A 185 -36.49 15.39 -4.98
C SER A 185 -35.71 14.09 -5.18
N ALA A 186 -35.56 13.31 -4.11
CA ALA A 186 -34.99 11.95 -4.04
C ALA A 186 -33.53 11.76 -4.57
N PRO A 187 -32.75 10.84 -3.98
CA PRO A 187 -31.38 10.59 -4.45
C PRO A 187 -31.40 10.02 -5.87
N ARG A 188 -30.70 10.70 -6.80
CA ARG A 188 -30.71 10.34 -8.22
C ARG A 188 -29.73 9.20 -8.53
N ASP A 189 -30.21 8.26 -9.34
CA ASP A 189 -29.43 7.14 -9.88
C ASP A 189 -28.36 7.64 -10.88
N VAL A 190 -27.10 7.36 -10.58
CA VAL A 190 -25.92 7.75 -11.36
C VAL A 190 -25.93 7.09 -12.74
N SER A 191 -26.47 5.87 -12.87
CA SER A 191 -26.51 5.13 -14.14
C SER A 191 -27.35 5.81 -15.23
N ARG A 192 -28.26 6.71 -14.83
CA ARG A 192 -29.13 7.49 -15.71
C ARG A 192 -28.63 8.91 -15.97
N SER A 193 -27.50 9.29 -15.38
CA SER A 193 -26.95 10.64 -15.46
C SER A 193 -25.73 10.64 -16.38
N ILE A 194 -25.95 10.90 -17.67
CA ILE A 194 -24.87 11.06 -18.65
C ILE A 194 -24.44 12.54 -18.67
N ALA A 195 -23.14 12.77 -18.43
CA ALA A 195 -22.51 14.08 -18.45
C ALA A 195 -22.16 14.54 -19.88
N GLY A 196 -21.87 13.58 -20.78
CA GLY A 196 -21.56 13.77 -22.20
C GLY A 196 -20.79 12.58 -22.77
N GLY A 197 -20.75 12.45 -24.10
CA GLY A 197 -19.85 11.54 -24.81
C GLY A 197 -18.47 12.18 -25.00
N VAL A 198 -17.40 11.39 -24.92
CA VAL A 198 -16.02 11.89 -25.15
C VAL A 198 -15.87 12.35 -26.60
N ALA A 199 -15.60 13.64 -26.79
CA ALA A 199 -15.33 14.25 -28.08
C ALA A 199 -13.85 14.11 -28.47
N SER A 200 -12.92 14.28 -27.52
CA SER A 200 -11.49 14.06 -27.74
C SER A 200 -10.73 13.77 -26.44
N VAL A 201 -9.56 13.13 -26.58
CA VAL A 201 -8.53 13.05 -25.53
C VAL A 201 -7.19 13.47 -26.15
N GLU A 202 -6.71 14.64 -25.76
CA GLU A 202 -5.51 15.29 -26.31
C GLU A 202 -4.38 15.29 -25.27
N THR A 203 -3.15 14.96 -25.65
CA THR A 203 -2.00 15.21 -24.76
C THR A 203 -1.64 16.69 -24.79
N LEU A 204 -1.42 17.30 -23.63
CA LEU A 204 -0.97 18.70 -23.56
C LEU A 204 0.54 18.85 -23.81
N GLY A 205 1.29 17.75 -23.97
CA GLY A 205 2.74 17.74 -24.17
C GLY A 205 3.57 18.21 -22.96
N THR A 206 2.94 18.84 -21.97
CA THR A 206 3.56 19.47 -20.81
C THR A 206 3.29 18.71 -19.51
N ILE A 207 4.11 18.99 -18.50
CA ILE A 207 3.91 18.58 -17.12
C ILE A 207 3.22 19.74 -16.39
N LEU A 208 2.07 19.48 -15.76
CA LEU A 208 1.28 20.47 -15.03
C LEU A 208 1.08 20.07 -13.56
N PRO A 209 0.88 21.03 -12.64
CA PRO A 209 0.40 20.75 -11.30
C PRO A 209 -1.06 20.28 -11.34
N LEU A 210 -1.26 18.99 -11.10
CA LEU A 210 -2.56 18.32 -10.98
C LEU A 210 -2.84 17.95 -9.52
N PHE A 211 -4.03 18.29 -9.06
CA PHE A 211 -4.57 18.11 -7.73
C PHE A 211 -5.48 16.88 -7.66
N ASP A 212 -5.74 16.40 -6.46
CA ASP A 212 -6.77 15.38 -6.21
C ASP A 212 -7.27 15.49 -4.77
N ILE A 213 -8.43 14.90 -4.49
CA ILE A 213 -9.08 14.87 -3.17
C ILE A 213 -9.46 13.44 -2.79
N SER A 214 -9.25 13.08 -1.52
CA SER A 214 -9.86 11.87 -0.98
C SER A 214 -11.22 12.20 -0.35
N THR A 215 -12.17 11.30 -0.53
CA THR A 215 -13.56 11.45 -0.11
C THR A 215 -14.05 10.17 0.53
N GLN A 216 -14.97 10.30 1.49
CA GLN A 216 -15.51 9.19 2.27
C GLN A 216 -16.11 8.05 1.40
N THR A 217 -16.69 8.38 0.25
CA THR A 217 -17.34 7.40 -0.66
C THR A 217 -16.41 6.67 -1.62
N GLY A 218 -15.19 7.17 -1.82
CA GLY A 218 -14.25 6.61 -2.81
C GLY A 218 -14.21 7.34 -4.16
N ASP A 219 -15.00 8.40 -4.32
CA ASP A 219 -15.24 9.11 -5.57
C ASP A 219 -15.81 10.54 -5.36
N PHE A 220 -15.77 11.37 -6.41
CA PHE A 220 -16.34 12.73 -6.41
C PHE A 220 -16.75 13.19 -7.81
N VAL A 221 -17.58 14.23 -7.90
CA VAL A 221 -17.99 14.85 -9.17
C VAL A 221 -17.05 16.00 -9.54
N ALA A 222 -16.23 15.76 -10.57
CA ALA A 222 -15.29 16.68 -11.20
C ALA A 222 -15.80 17.17 -12.57
N ASN A 223 -15.97 18.49 -12.70
CA ASN A 223 -16.60 19.21 -13.81
C ASN A 223 -17.88 18.53 -14.36
N GLY A 224 -18.71 17.97 -13.46
CA GLY A 224 -19.93 17.27 -13.82
C GLY A 224 -19.77 15.79 -14.20
N VAL A 225 -18.58 15.19 -14.03
CA VAL A 225 -18.25 13.77 -14.28
C VAL A 225 -17.78 13.08 -12.99
N VAL A 226 -18.10 11.80 -12.78
CA VAL A 226 -17.66 11.05 -11.59
C VAL A 226 -16.21 10.53 -11.74
N SER A 227 -15.37 10.81 -10.73
CA SER A 227 -13.92 10.58 -10.56
C SER A 227 -13.62 9.73 -9.30
N HIS A 228 -12.43 9.13 -9.09
CA HIS A 228 -12.17 8.01 -8.14
C HIS A 228 -10.93 8.16 -7.20
N ASN A 229 -10.77 7.27 -6.18
CA ASN A 229 -9.59 7.22 -5.27
C ASN A 229 -9.06 5.79 -4.86
N CYS A 230 -8.25 5.62 -3.77
CA CYS A 230 -7.43 4.42 -3.44
C CYS A 230 -7.27 4.08 -1.93
N TYR A 231 -7.13 2.79 -1.52
CA TYR A 231 -7.26 2.31 -0.12
C TYR A 231 -5.99 1.99 0.69
N ALA A 232 -4.76 1.92 0.16
CA ALA A 232 -3.58 1.52 0.96
C ALA A 232 -3.12 2.55 2.04
N ARG A 233 -4.04 3.39 2.54
CA ARG A 233 -3.93 4.86 2.50
C ARG A 233 -4.78 5.63 3.53
N PRO A 234 -5.93 5.14 4.03
CA PRO A 234 -6.65 5.75 5.15
C PRO A 234 -5.82 5.88 6.44
N THR A 235 -4.71 5.16 6.58
CA THR A 235 -3.79 5.37 7.72
C THR A 235 -3.03 6.69 7.66
N HIS A 236 -2.93 7.30 6.47
CA HIS A 236 -2.43 8.66 6.25
C HIS A 236 -3.50 9.72 6.53
N GLU A 237 -4.78 9.40 6.33
CA GLU A 237 -5.90 10.33 6.56
C GLU A 237 -6.05 10.68 8.06
N TYR A 238 -5.72 9.75 8.98
CA TYR A 238 -5.62 10.05 10.43
C TYR A 238 -4.53 11.07 10.81
N LEU A 239 -3.64 11.42 9.87
CA LEU A 239 -2.60 12.43 10.04
C LEU A 239 -2.93 13.75 9.32
N SER A 240 -4.13 13.86 8.74
CA SER A 240 -4.48 14.93 7.79
C SER A 240 -3.52 14.98 6.59
N PHE A 241 -3.09 13.81 6.11
CA PHE A 241 -2.31 13.65 4.89
C PHE A 241 -3.05 12.76 3.89
N GLY A 242 -2.74 12.97 2.61
CA GLY A 242 -3.53 12.41 1.55
C GLY A 242 -3.44 10.90 1.49
N ALA A 243 -4.60 10.28 1.23
CA ALA A 243 -4.62 8.94 0.70
C ALA A 243 -3.93 8.85 -0.68
N GLY A 244 -3.60 9.95 -1.36
CA GLY A 244 -2.99 9.99 -2.69
C GLY A 244 -1.47 9.76 -2.76
N THR A 245 -0.78 10.64 -3.47
CA THR A 245 0.70 10.63 -3.53
C THR A 245 1.36 10.91 -2.20
N ASP A 246 0.65 11.50 -1.25
CA ASP A 246 1.18 11.81 0.08
C ASP A 246 1.62 10.56 0.82
N PHE A 247 0.96 9.43 0.58
CA PHE A 247 1.43 8.12 1.06
C PHE A 247 2.87 7.81 0.61
N GLU A 248 3.31 8.31 -0.55
CA GLU A 248 4.65 8.10 -1.13
C GLU A 248 5.60 9.29 -0.99
N ARG A 249 5.07 10.48 -0.69
CA ARG A 249 5.80 11.77 -0.72
C ARG A 249 5.81 12.51 0.61
N LYS A 250 4.85 12.25 1.49
CA LYS A 250 4.74 12.83 2.84
C LYS A 250 5.01 11.72 3.85
N ILE A 251 6.28 11.40 4.04
CA ILE A 251 6.67 10.32 4.95
C ILE A 251 6.78 10.88 6.35
N VAL A 252 5.99 10.31 7.26
CA VAL A 252 6.07 10.66 8.68
C VAL A 252 7.03 9.71 9.35
N LEU A 253 8.13 10.24 9.85
CA LEU A 253 9.11 9.52 10.64
C LEU A 253 8.85 9.74 12.13
N LYS A 254 9.24 8.79 12.98
CA LYS A 254 9.20 8.92 14.45
C LYS A 254 10.64 9.08 14.98
N PRO A 255 11.24 10.29 15.05
CA PRO A 255 12.62 10.44 15.54
C PRO A 255 12.83 9.84 16.94
N GLN A 256 11.86 10.03 17.83
CA GLN A 256 11.93 9.59 19.24
C GLN A 256 11.54 8.12 19.44
N VAL A 257 11.40 7.31 18.37
CA VAL A 257 10.88 5.93 18.42
C VAL A 257 11.62 5.04 19.43
N ALA A 258 12.94 5.17 19.53
CA ALA A 258 13.78 4.38 20.43
C ALA A 258 13.65 4.85 21.90
N ALA A 259 13.60 6.16 22.14
CA ALA A 259 13.42 6.74 23.48
C ALA A 259 12.04 6.36 24.05
N LEU A 260 10.98 6.53 23.26
CA LEU A 260 9.62 6.16 23.65
C LEU A 260 9.43 4.65 23.84
N LEU A 261 10.25 3.82 23.18
CA LEU A 261 10.25 2.37 23.40
C LEU A 261 10.91 2.01 24.73
N ARG A 262 12.03 2.66 25.05
CA ARG A 262 12.68 2.56 26.36
C ARG A 262 11.73 2.95 27.50
N GLU A 263 11.07 4.10 27.38
CA GLU A 263 10.04 4.55 28.32
C GLU A 263 8.86 3.54 28.45
N ALA A 264 8.49 2.87 27.37
CA ALA A 264 7.45 1.85 27.41
C ALA A 264 7.91 0.58 28.15
N PHE A 265 9.16 0.16 27.95
CA PHE A 265 9.75 -1.01 28.63
C PHE A 265 9.97 -0.78 30.13
N GLU A 266 10.25 0.45 30.57
CA GLU A 266 10.34 0.76 32.01
C GLU A 266 9.00 0.68 32.76
N LYS A 267 7.85 0.70 32.06
CA LYS A 267 6.55 0.54 32.71
C LYS A 267 6.40 -0.87 33.27
N LYS A 268 6.04 -0.97 34.55
CA LYS A 268 5.77 -2.25 35.26
C LYS A 268 4.75 -3.16 34.54
N SER A 269 3.89 -2.59 33.71
CA SER A 269 2.91 -3.32 32.90
C SER A 269 3.52 -4.13 31.76
N TRP A 270 4.67 -3.73 31.21
CA TRP A 270 5.32 -4.44 30.10
C TRP A 270 6.00 -5.73 30.57
N GLN A 271 5.67 -6.85 29.92
CA GLN A 271 6.10 -8.21 30.28
C GLN A 271 7.03 -8.85 29.24
N GLY A 272 7.48 -8.11 28.23
CA GLY A 272 8.37 -8.64 27.19
C GLY A 272 7.65 -9.23 25.99
N GLU A 273 6.45 -8.75 25.69
CA GLU A 273 5.66 -9.26 24.57
C GLU A 273 6.35 -9.10 23.20
N LEU A 274 6.03 -10.00 22.26
CA LEU A 274 6.54 -9.95 20.89
C LEU A 274 6.11 -8.65 20.18
N ILE A 275 7.10 -7.90 19.69
CA ILE A 275 6.87 -6.71 18.86
C ILE A 275 6.97 -7.09 17.38
N MET A 276 5.90 -6.80 16.63
CA MET A 276 5.90 -6.89 15.17
C MET A 276 6.35 -5.57 14.52
N LEU A 277 7.40 -5.60 13.72
CA LEU A 277 7.82 -4.49 12.86
C LEU A 277 7.23 -4.63 11.45
N SER A 278 6.82 -3.49 10.90
CA SER A 278 6.08 -3.36 9.62
C SER A 278 4.64 -3.89 9.64
N GLY A 279 3.89 -3.65 10.71
CA GLY A 279 2.47 -4.03 10.81
C GLY A 279 1.52 -3.31 9.84
N ASN A 280 1.99 -2.28 9.12
CA ASN A 280 1.20 -1.49 8.15
C ASN A 280 2.04 -0.90 7.00
N THR A 281 3.30 -0.56 7.25
CA THR A 281 4.25 0.06 6.29
C THR A 281 5.64 -0.54 6.52
N ASP A 282 6.43 -0.73 5.46
CA ASP A 282 7.75 -1.37 5.58
C ASP A 282 8.69 -0.50 6.46
N CYS A 283 9.37 -1.13 7.42
CA CYS A 283 10.32 -0.44 8.31
C CYS A 283 11.72 -0.24 7.67
N TYR A 284 12.02 -0.94 6.56
CA TYR A 284 13.28 -0.81 5.81
C TYR A 284 13.09 -0.07 4.47
N GLN A 285 12.34 1.03 4.51
CA GLN A 285 12.23 1.99 3.40
C GLN A 285 13.56 2.70 3.13
N PRO A 286 13.78 3.32 1.95
CA PRO A 286 15.05 3.97 1.61
C PRO A 286 15.57 4.98 2.65
N LEU A 287 14.66 5.71 3.33
CA LEU A 287 14.99 6.64 4.43
C LEU A 287 15.71 5.99 5.61
N GLU A 288 15.48 4.70 5.87
CA GLU A 288 16.11 3.99 6.96
C GLU A 288 17.64 3.95 6.81
N ASN A 289 18.17 4.13 5.59
CA ASN A 289 19.61 4.25 5.34
C ASN A 289 20.26 5.42 6.12
N GLU A 290 19.53 6.53 6.24
CA GLU A 290 19.98 7.76 6.91
C GLU A 290 19.46 7.83 8.36
N TYR A 291 18.15 7.68 8.55
CA TYR A 291 17.50 7.92 9.84
C TYR A 291 17.67 6.79 10.87
N ARG A 292 17.97 5.56 10.44
CA ARG A 292 18.28 4.41 11.31
C ARG A 292 17.25 4.14 12.43
N LEU A 293 15.97 4.44 12.20
CA LEU A 293 14.92 4.34 13.22
C LEU A 293 14.60 2.90 13.57
N THR A 294 14.55 2.03 12.55
CA THR A 294 14.40 0.58 12.73
C THR A 294 15.59 0.01 13.46
N ARG A 295 16.82 0.43 13.11
CA ARG A 295 18.01 0.03 13.87
C ARG A 295 17.93 0.45 15.34
N GLY A 296 17.53 1.70 15.62
CA GLY A 296 17.38 2.18 17.00
C GLY A 296 16.35 1.39 17.82
N ILE A 297 15.23 0.97 17.20
CA ILE A 297 14.29 0.02 17.82
C ILE A 297 14.99 -1.31 18.15
N LEU A 298 15.73 -1.88 17.20
CA LEU A 298 16.42 -3.16 17.39
C LEU A 298 17.54 -3.08 18.45
N GLU A 299 18.21 -1.93 18.58
CA GLU A 299 19.21 -1.70 19.62
C GLU A 299 18.57 -1.64 21.02
N VAL A 300 17.42 -0.98 21.18
CA VAL A 300 16.64 -1.01 22.43
C VAL A 300 16.10 -2.41 22.71
N CYS A 301 15.57 -3.13 21.71
CA CYS A 301 15.15 -4.51 21.90
C CYS A 301 16.31 -5.43 22.30
N ALA A 302 17.51 -5.26 21.72
CA ALA A 302 18.71 -6.00 22.09
C ALA A 302 19.11 -5.75 23.55
N GLU A 303 19.12 -4.49 23.98
CA GLU A 303 19.45 -4.11 25.34
C GLU A 303 18.46 -4.64 26.39
N TYR A 304 17.16 -4.63 26.07
CA TYR A 304 16.09 -5.12 26.96
C TYR A 304 15.75 -6.60 26.75
N ARG A 305 16.43 -7.29 25.84
CA ARG A 305 16.16 -8.68 25.44
C ARG A 305 14.71 -8.91 25.00
N ASN A 306 14.09 -7.90 24.39
CA ASN A 306 12.69 -8.00 23.95
C ASN A 306 12.60 -8.76 22.61
N PRO A 307 11.76 -9.80 22.50
CA PRO A 307 11.58 -10.51 21.24
C PRO A 307 10.97 -9.63 20.14
N VAL A 308 11.40 -9.85 18.89
CA VAL A 308 10.92 -9.11 17.71
C VAL A 308 10.63 -10.03 16.53
N HIS A 309 9.62 -9.67 15.74
CA HIS A 309 9.41 -10.22 14.40
C HIS A 309 9.36 -9.07 13.39
N ILE A 310 10.03 -9.19 12.26
CA ILE A 310 10.12 -8.13 11.24
C ILE A 310 9.53 -8.63 9.92
N ILE A 311 8.68 -7.86 9.25
CA ILE A 311 8.26 -8.12 7.87
C ILE A 311 8.91 -7.09 6.94
N THR A 312 9.53 -7.49 5.83
CA THR A 312 10.08 -6.54 4.84
C THR A 312 10.16 -7.10 3.42
N LYS A 313 10.26 -6.19 2.44
CA LYS A 313 10.61 -6.44 1.03
C LYS A 313 11.98 -5.86 0.63
N SER A 314 12.71 -5.31 1.60
CA SER A 314 13.96 -4.57 1.40
C SER A 314 15.18 -5.38 1.78
N ALA A 315 16.25 -5.27 0.99
CA ALA A 315 17.55 -5.85 1.32
C ALA A 315 18.33 -5.02 2.36
N LEU A 316 17.84 -3.82 2.73
CA LEU A 316 18.52 -2.92 3.67
C LEU A 316 18.67 -3.52 5.08
N ILE A 317 17.81 -4.48 5.46
CA ILE A 317 17.92 -5.28 6.69
C ILE A 317 19.28 -5.97 6.86
N GLU A 318 20.02 -6.23 5.77
CA GLU A 318 21.37 -6.80 5.81
C GLU A 318 22.39 -5.93 6.55
N ARG A 319 22.15 -4.60 6.61
CA ARG A 319 22.98 -3.66 7.39
C ARG A 319 22.92 -3.97 8.88
N ASP A 320 21.77 -4.41 9.37
CA ASP A 320 21.48 -4.57 10.80
C ASP A 320 21.59 -6.02 11.27
N ILE A 321 22.24 -6.88 10.47
CA ILE A 321 22.58 -8.26 10.85
C ILE A 321 23.34 -8.30 12.18
N ASP A 322 24.22 -7.33 12.45
CA ASP A 322 25.01 -7.26 13.67
C ASP A 322 24.14 -7.11 14.94
N VAL A 323 23.16 -6.19 14.92
CA VAL A 323 22.22 -6.01 16.04
C VAL A 323 21.20 -7.15 16.11
N LEU A 324 20.77 -7.70 14.97
CA LEU A 324 19.89 -8.87 14.92
C LEU A 324 20.57 -10.10 15.53
N GLN A 325 21.86 -10.34 15.24
CA GLN A 325 22.64 -11.43 15.83
C GLN A 325 22.81 -11.25 17.33
N ARG A 326 23.14 -10.04 17.78
CA ARG A 326 23.24 -9.72 19.22
C ARG A 326 21.92 -9.97 19.96
N LEU A 327 20.79 -9.54 19.40
CA LEU A 327 19.47 -9.80 19.97
C LEU A 327 19.12 -11.30 19.94
N ASN A 328 19.38 -12.00 18.83
CA ASN A 328 19.12 -13.43 18.66
C ASN A 328 19.97 -14.33 19.57
N ALA A 329 21.10 -13.81 20.09
CA ALA A 329 21.90 -14.49 21.10
C ALA A 329 21.17 -14.59 22.45
N GLU A 330 20.27 -13.66 22.78
CA GLU A 330 19.60 -13.57 24.09
C GLU A 330 18.07 -13.76 24.02
N ALA A 331 17.41 -13.32 22.95
CA ALA A 331 15.96 -13.32 22.78
C ALA A 331 15.51 -13.87 21.40
N SER A 332 14.19 -13.96 21.18
CA SER A 332 13.62 -14.49 19.93
C SER A 332 13.65 -13.44 18.81
N VAL A 333 14.27 -13.74 17.67
CA VAL A 333 14.27 -12.90 16.46
C VAL A 333 13.69 -13.67 15.26
N GLY A 334 12.60 -13.16 14.70
CA GLY A 334 12.02 -13.65 13.45
C GLY A 334 12.11 -12.61 12.33
N VAL A 335 12.42 -13.04 11.11
CA VAL A 335 12.36 -12.18 9.91
C VAL A 335 11.51 -12.84 8.83
N SER A 336 10.53 -12.11 8.32
CA SER A 336 9.68 -12.47 7.19
C SER A 336 10.06 -11.65 5.95
N ILE A 337 10.68 -12.28 4.95
CA ILE A 337 10.95 -11.65 3.66
C ILE A 337 9.78 -11.96 2.72
N SER A 338 9.05 -10.93 2.28
CA SER A 338 7.92 -11.11 1.38
C SER A 338 8.39 -11.29 -0.07
N ILE A 339 8.10 -12.43 -0.68
CA ILE A 339 8.43 -12.77 -2.08
C ILE A 339 7.16 -13.34 -2.76
N PRO A 340 6.20 -12.49 -3.16
CA PRO A 340 4.94 -12.94 -3.78
C PRO A 340 5.06 -13.36 -5.26
N PHE A 341 6.14 -12.99 -5.95
CA PHE A 341 6.37 -13.24 -7.37
C PHE A 341 7.79 -13.76 -7.58
N TRP A 342 7.97 -14.77 -8.44
CA TRP A 342 9.31 -15.26 -8.78
C TRP A 342 9.86 -14.64 -10.06
N ASN A 343 8.99 -14.46 -11.05
CA ASN A 343 9.32 -13.80 -12.30
C ASN A 343 9.55 -12.28 -12.11
N VAL A 344 10.71 -11.78 -12.57
CA VAL A 344 11.13 -10.37 -12.43
C VAL A 344 10.22 -9.40 -13.18
N GLU A 345 9.71 -9.77 -14.36
CA GLU A 345 8.81 -8.91 -15.15
C GLU A 345 7.45 -8.75 -14.45
N THR A 346 6.88 -9.86 -13.94
CA THR A 346 5.67 -9.84 -13.10
C THR A 346 5.90 -9.00 -11.85
N ALA A 347 7.03 -9.18 -11.17
CA ALA A 347 7.37 -8.42 -9.97
C ALA A 347 7.49 -6.91 -10.27
N ARG A 348 8.19 -6.51 -11.34
CA ARG A 348 8.34 -5.10 -11.75
C ARG A 348 7.01 -4.43 -12.08
N LYS A 349 6.02 -5.16 -12.62
CA LYS A 349 4.68 -4.61 -12.94
C LYS A 349 3.79 -4.40 -11.71
N LEU A 350 4.04 -5.12 -10.61
CA LEU A 350 3.22 -5.06 -9.38
C LEU A 350 3.90 -4.35 -8.21
N GLU A 351 5.23 -4.41 -8.15
CA GLU A 351 6.10 -3.85 -7.11
C GLU A 351 7.31 -3.13 -7.77
N PRO A 352 7.12 -2.09 -8.61
CA PRO A 352 8.20 -1.52 -9.45
C PRO A 352 9.41 -0.98 -8.69
N PHE A 353 9.23 -0.55 -7.44
CA PHE A 353 10.25 0.10 -6.62
C PHE A 353 10.82 -0.78 -5.50
N VAL A 354 10.52 -2.08 -5.47
CA VAL A 354 11.08 -3.02 -4.46
C VAL A 354 12.24 -3.84 -5.05
N THR A 355 13.02 -4.47 -4.17
CA THR A 355 14.12 -5.35 -4.61
C THR A 355 13.61 -6.59 -5.37
N THR A 356 14.38 -7.03 -6.39
CA THR A 356 13.98 -8.18 -7.23
C THR A 356 13.81 -9.45 -6.40
N PRO A 357 12.98 -10.41 -6.82
CA PRO A 357 12.78 -11.68 -6.10
C PRO A 357 14.10 -12.41 -5.78
N GLN A 358 15.04 -12.40 -6.73
CA GLN A 358 16.36 -13.01 -6.60
C GLN A 358 17.24 -12.25 -5.60
N ARG A 359 17.18 -10.90 -5.59
CA ARG A 359 17.89 -10.10 -4.59
C ARG A 359 17.33 -10.31 -3.18
N ARG A 360 16.01 -10.43 -3.03
CA ARG A 360 15.33 -10.84 -1.79
C ARG A 360 15.74 -12.24 -1.35
N MET A 361 15.93 -13.17 -2.28
CA MET A 361 16.41 -14.51 -1.93
C MET A 361 17.87 -14.50 -1.43
N LYS A 362 18.74 -13.65 -2.00
CA LYS A 362 20.09 -13.42 -1.43
C LYS A 362 20.02 -12.80 -0.03
N THR A 363 19.02 -11.97 0.27
CA THR A 363 18.77 -11.46 1.64
C THR A 363 18.38 -12.58 2.60
N VAL A 364 17.51 -13.52 2.18
CA VAL A 364 17.17 -14.72 2.95
C VAL A 364 18.44 -15.52 3.28
N GLU A 365 19.28 -15.78 2.28
CA GLU A 365 20.55 -16.52 2.44
C GLU A 365 21.47 -15.84 3.47
N ARG A 366 21.71 -14.53 3.34
CA ARG A 366 22.60 -13.79 4.27
C ARG A 366 22.07 -13.78 5.71
N LEU A 367 20.76 -13.61 5.90
CA LEU A 367 20.13 -13.64 7.22
C LEU A 367 20.16 -15.06 7.84
N ALA A 368 19.89 -16.09 7.04
CA ALA A 368 19.95 -17.49 7.47
C ALA A 368 21.38 -17.91 7.84
N SER A 369 22.39 -17.55 7.03
CA SER A 369 23.81 -17.75 7.33
C SER A 369 24.26 -17.02 8.61
N ALA A 370 23.63 -15.89 8.94
CA ALA A 370 23.85 -15.18 10.20
C ALA A 370 23.17 -15.85 11.42
N GLY A 371 22.42 -16.94 11.23
CA GLY A 371 21.73 -17.68 12.29
C GLY A 371 20.33 -17.17 12.64
N ILE A 372 19.81 -16.18 11.91
CA ILE A 372 18.48 -15.60 12.13
C ILE A 372 17.40 -16.56 11.61
N ALA A 373 16.26 -16.65 12.30
CA ALA A 373 15.12 -17.42 11.83
C ALA A 373 14.36 -16.67 10.71
N VAL A 374 14.55 -17.10 9.46
CA VAL A 374 13.92 -16.49 8.28
C VAL A 374 12.73 -17.30 7.78
N THR A 375 11.64 -16.60 7.49
CA THR A 375 10.42 -17.11 6.85
C THR A 375 10.19 -16.39 5.52
N VAL A 376 9.88 -17.11 4.44
CA VAL A 376 9.50 -16.49 3.16
C VAL A 376 7.98 -16.35 3.06
N ASN A 377 7.49 -15.11 2.93
CA ASN A 377 6.06 -14.84 2.83
C ASN A 377 5.64 -14.70 1.36
N ILE A 378 4.85 -15.66 0.87
CA ILE A 378 4.17 -15.59 -0.43
C ILE A 378 2.86 -14.81 -0.21
N ALA A 379 3.02 -13.48 -0.11
CA ALA A 379 1.96 -12.56 0.28
C ALA A 379 2.04 -11.24 -0.54
N PRO A 380 1.04 -10.92 -1.39
CA PRO A 380 -0.17 -11.69 -1.67
C PRO A 380 0.06 -12.85 -2.65
N LEU A 381 -0.53 -14.01 -2.38
CA LEU A 381 -0.79 -15.03 -3.40
C LEU A 381 -1.92 -14.54 -4.34
N ILE A 382 -1.59 -14.36 -5.61
CA ILE A 382 -2.53 -13.98 -6.67
C ILE A 382 -2.83 -15.21 -7.54
N LEU A 383 -3.95 -15.88 -7.25
CA LEU A 383 -4.40 -17.06 -8.02
C LEU A 383 -4.66 -16.69 -9.49
N GLY A 384 -4.12 -17.49 -10.39
CA GLY A 384 -4.18 -17.29 -11.83
C GLY A 384 -2.98 -16.55 -12.43
N LEU A 385 -2.09 -15.99 -11.59
CA LEU A 385 -0.91 -15.20 -11.98
C LEU A 385 0.39 -15.69 -11.32
N ALA A 386 0.40 -15.89 -10.00
CA ALA A 386 1.59 -16.21 -9.19
C ALA A 386 1.54 -17.60 -8.55
N ASP A 387 0.40 -18.28 -8.60
CA ASP A 387 0.16 -19.61 -8.04
C ASP A 387 1.10 -20.69 -8.57
N ARG A 388 1.47 -20.63 -9.85
CA ARG A 388 2.41 -21.58 -10.48
C ARG A 388 3.85 -21.42 -9.97
N ASP A 389 4.22 -20.24 -9.47
CA ASP A 389 5.59 -19.92 -9.05
C ASP A 389 5.86 -20.44 -7.61
N VAL A 390 4.82 -20.85 -6.87
CA VAL A 390 4.90 -21.26 -5.45
C VAL A 390 5.96 -22.34 -5.19
N PRO A 391 6.04 -23.47 -5.92
CA PRO A 391 7.07 -24.49 -5.66
C PRO A 391 8.49 -23.94 -5.85
N SER A 392 8.74 -23.15 -6.89
CA SER A 392 10.07 -22.57 -7.16
C SER A 392 10.49 -21.56 -6.09
N ILE A 393 9.53 -20.78 -5.55
CA ILE A 393 9.82 -19.87 -4.42
C ILE A 393 10.19 -20.66 -3.17
N LEU A 394 9.49 -21.77 -2.88
CA LEU A 394 9.77 -22.63 -1.73
C LEU A 394 11.12 -23.37 -1.86
N GLU A 395 11.44 -23.89 -3.04
CA GLU A 395 12.70 -24.57 -3.32
C GLU A 395 13.89 -23.61 -3.20
N ALA A 396 13.77 -22.40 -3.76
CA ALA A 396 14.76 -21.35 -3.58
C ALA A 396 14.87 -20.87 -2.12
N ALA A 397 13.76 -20.78 -1.39
CA ALA A 397 13.75 -20.42 0.04
C ALA A 397 14.47 -21.47 0.90
N ALA A 398 14.22 -22.75 0.68
CA ALA A 398 14.88 -23.84 1.37
C ALA A 398 16.39 -23.89 1.04
N ALA A 399 16.75 -23.72 -0.24
CA ALA A 399 18.15 -23.62 -0.67
C ALA A 399 18.88 -22.41 -0.06
N ALA A 400 18.17 -21.31 0.16
CA ALA A 400 18.67 -20.12 0.87
C ALA A 400 18.63 -20.26 2.41
N GLY A 401 18.30 -21.44 2.97
CA GLY A 401 18.31 -21.68 4.42
C GLY A 401 17.15 -21.06 5.19
N ALA A 402 16.04 -20.70 4.53
CA ALA A 402 14.81 -20.31 5.25
C ALA A 402 14.34 -21.47 6.14
N ARG A 403 13.84 -21.16 7.34
CA ARG A 403 13.26 -22.14 8.28
C ARG A 403 11.77 -22.35 8.05
N GLY A 404 11.11 -21.39 7.41
CA GLY A 404 9.69 -21.47 7.12
C GLY A 404 9.25 -20.71 5.88
N ALA A 405 7.98 -20.88 5.55
CA ALA A 405 7.27 -20.11 4.56
C ALA A 405 5.82 -19.90 5.00
N SER A 406 5.20 -18.81 4.54
CA SER A 406 3.77 -18.56 4.72
C SER A 406 3.10 -18.22 3.40
N LEU A 407 1.81 -18.54 3.28
CA LEU A 407 0.98 -18.31 2.11
C LEU A 407 -0.20 -17.44 2.54
N ILE A 408 -0.35 -16.25 1.98
CA ILE A 408 -1.47 -15.35 2.30
C ILE A 408 -2.20 -14.98 1.01
N PRO A 409 -3.44 -15.45 0.79
CA PRO A 409 -4.22 -15.08 -0.38
C PRO A 409 -4.45 -13.57 -0.47
N LEU A 410 -4.53 -13.07 -1.70
CA LEU A 410 -4.87 -11.69 -1.98
C LEU A 410 -6.14 -11.25 -1.21
N ARG A 411 -6.04 -10.06 -0.60
CA ARG A 411 -7.12 -9.38 0.12
C ARG A 411 -7.40 -8.05 -0.57
N LEU A 412 -8.67 -7.80 -0.91
CA LEU A 412 -9.12 -6.62 -1.63
C LEU A 412 -10.17 -5.79 -0.85
N PRO A 413 -9.87 -5.32 0.38
CA PRO A 413 -10.78 -4.47 1.15
C PRO A 413 -11.01 -3.11 0.48
N GLY A 414 -12.16 -2.48 0.76
CA GLY A 414 -12.46 -1.10 0.38
C GLY A 414 -12.12 -0.77 -1.09
N ALA A 415 -11.38 0.32 -1.30
CA ALA A 415 -10.90 0.73 -2.62
C ALA A 415 -9.65 -0.03 -3.13
N VAL A 416 -9.08 -1.02 -2.40
CA VAL A 416 -8.01 -1.87 -2.97
C VAL A 416 -8.56 -2.66 -4.14
N LYS A 417 -9.80 -3.16 -4.04
CA LYS A 417 -10.42 -3.99 -5.08
C LYS A 417 -10.40 -3.30 -6.44
N ASP A 418 -10.72 -2.01 -6.49
CA ASP A 418 -10.90 -1.26 -7.72
C ASP A 418 -9.55 -0.84 -8.31
N VAL A 419 -8.57 -0.51 -7.45
CA VAL A 419 -7.18 -0.19 -7.82
C VAL A 419 -6.42 -1.43 -8.28
N PHE A 420 -6.59 -2.56 -7.59
CA PHE A 420 -5.96 -3.81 -7.95
C PHE A 420 -6.52 -4.39 -9.24
N THR A 421 -7.86 -4.45 -9.38
CA THR A 421 -8.54 -4.95 -10.59
C THR A 421 -8.02 -4.24 -11.84
N GLU A 422 -7.95 -2.92 -11.76
CA GLU A 422 -7.52 -2.00 -12.80
C GLU A 422 -6.02 -2.13 -13.11
N ARG A 423 -5.14 -2.11 -12.10
CA ARG A 423 -3.69 -2.35 -12.28
C ARG A 423 -3.39 -3.74 -12.86
N LEU A 424 -4.11 -4.75 -12.40
CA LEU A 424 -4.02 -6.13 -12.89
C LEU A 424 -4.41 -6.19 -14.37
N GLN A 425 -5.48 -5.51 -14.78
CA GLN A 425 -5.90 -5.45 -16.17
C GLN A 425 -4.92 -4.65 -17.05
N ALA A 426 -4.31 -3.58 -16.53
CA ALA A 426 -3.29 -2.80 -17.24
C ALA A 426 -1.98 -3.59 -17.43
N GLY A 427 -1.47 -4.21 -16.35
CA GLY A 427 -0.20 -4.95 -16.37
C GLY A 427 -0.28 -6.36 -16.97
N PHE A 428 -1.44 -7.02 -16.84
CA PHE A 428 -1.65 -8.43 -17.21
C PHE A 428 -3.01 -8.67 -17.88
N PRO A 429 -3.33 -7.97 -18.99
CA PRO A 429 -4.66 -8.01 -19.63
C PRO A 429 -5.14 -9.44 -19.95
N LEU A 430 -4.24 -10.32 -20.38
CA LEU A 430 -4.55 -11.73 -20.70
C LEU A 430 -4.82 -12.62 -19.47
N ALA A 431 -4.34 -12.23 -18.29
CA ALA A 431 -4.53 -12.98 -17.04
C ALA A 431 -5.61 -12.36 -16.14
N ALA A 432 -5.98 -11.10 -16.35
CA ALA A 432 -6.78 -10.33 -15.41
C ALA A 432 -8.18 -10.91 -15.15
N GLU A 433 -8.91 -11.32 -16.20
CA GLU A 433 -10.22 -11.94 -16.03
C GLU A 433 -10.13 -13.27 -15.26
N LYS A 434 -9.14 -14.10 -15.62
CA LYS A 434 -8.84 -15.37 -14.91
C LYS A 434 -8.56 -15.12 -13.43
N VAL A 435 -7.71 -14.15 -13.10
CA VAL A 435 -7.36 -13.80 -11.72
C VAL A 435 -8.57 -13.28 -10.94
N LEU A 436 -9.36 -12.38 -11.52
CA LEU A 436 -10.58 -11.86 -10.89
C LEU A 436 -11.62 -12.96 -10.67
N ARG A 437 -11.78 -13.88 -11.62
CA ARG A 437 -12.65 -15.05 -11.47
C ARG A 437 -12.16 -15.97 -10.36
N ARG A 438 -10.87 -16.32 -10.33
CA ARG A 438 -10.27 -17.12 -9.23
C ARG A 438 -10.40 -16.42 -7.87
N THR A 439 -10.28 -15.10 -7.82
CA THR A 439 -10.49 -14.33 -6.58
C THR A 439 -11.94 -14.42 -6.10
N ARG A 440 -12.92 -14.41 -7.02
CA ARG A 440 -14.34 -14.63 -6.68
C ARG A 440 -14.64 -16.06 -6.24
N GLU A 441 -14.10 -17.06 -6.93
CA GLU A 441 -14.20 -18.47 -6.55
C GLU A 441 -13.64 -18.73 -5.14
N MET A 442 -12.57 -18.02 -4.76
CA MET A 442 -11.90 -18.11 -3.45
C MET A 442 -12.64 -17.39 -2.31
N ARG A 443 -13.73 -16.66 -2.61
CA ARG A 443 -14.38 -15.68 -1.70
C ARG A 443 -15.92 -15.69 -1.86
N GLY A 444 -16.54 -16.84 -2.11
CA GLY A 444 -17.99 -16.97 -2.18
C GLY A 444 -18.67 -16.08 -3.23
N GLY A 445 -18.01 -15.86 -4.36
CA GLY A 445 -18.48 -14.98 -5.45
C GLY A 445 -18.10 -13.49 -5.32
N LYS A 446 -17.54 -13.07 -4.17
CA LYS A 446 -17.15 -11.67 -3.89
C LYS A 446 -15.67 -11.44 -4.21
N LEU A 447 -15.21 -10.19 -4.31
CA LEU A 447 -13.76 -9.91 -4.41
C LEU A 447 -13.05 -9.85 -3.04
N TYR A 448 -13.82 -9.78 -1.95
CA TYR A 448 -13.30 -9.74 -0.58
C TYR A 448 -14.34 -10.25 0.41
N ASP A 449 -13.86 -10.88 1.49
CA ASP A 449 -14.63 -11.21 2.69
C ASP A 449 -14.01 -10.43 3.86
N SER A 450 -14.82 -9.70 4.60
CA SER A 450 -14.40 -8.87 5.74
C SER A 450 -14.45 -9.60 7.09
N ARG A 451 -15.08 -10.77 7.15
CA ARG A 451 -15.26 -11.53 8.41
C ARG A 451 -13.91 -11.98 8.97
N PHE A 452 -13.72 -11.83 10.27
CA PHE A 452 -12.61 -12.44 11.00
C PHE A 452 -12.62 -13.96 10.82
N GLY A 453 -11.45 -14.60 10.84
CA GLY A 453 -11.24 -16.01 10.47
C GLY A 453 -11.27 -16.27 8.95
N ALA A 454 -12.24 -15.70 8.23
CA ALA A 454 -12.39 -15.93 6.79
C ALA A 454 -11.47 -15.04 5.92
N ARG A 455 -11.20 -13.80 6.35
CA ARG A 455 -10.48 -12.80 5.54
C ARG A 455 -9.00 -13.14 5.25
N MET A 456 -8.38 -14.00 6.06
CA MET A 456 -7.00 -14.46 5.87
C MET A 456 -6.89 -15.76 5.07
N GLY A 457 -7.89 -16.65 5.14
CA GLY A 457 -7.94 -17.88 4.35
C GLY A 457 -8.57 -17.69 2.97
N GLY A 458 -8.97 -18.79 2.33
CA GLY A 458 -9.70 -18.82 1.06
C GLY A 458 -10.47 -20.14 0.90
N GLU A 459 -11.40 -20.20 -0.06
CA GLU A 459 -12.19 -21.41 -0.35
C GLU A 459 -12.11 -21.84 -1.83
N GLY A 460 -12.90 -22.85 -2.21
CA GLY A 460 -12.92 -23.38 -3.58
C GLY A 460 -11.76 -24.35 -3.91
N GLN A 461 -11.96 -25.16 -4.96
CA GLN A 461 -11.04 -26.25 -5.31
C GLN A 461 -9.63 -25.76 -5.70
N MET A 462 -9.54 -24.65 -6.46
CA MET A 462 -8.26 -24.10 -6.91
C MET A 462 -7.38 -23.64 -5.74
N PHE A 463 -7.96 -22.93 -4.76
CA PHE A 463 -7.21 -22.48 -3.59
C PHE A 463 -6.73 -23.68 -2.76
N LYS A 464 -7.63 -24.63 -2.46
CA LYS A 464 -7.29 -25.87 -1.72
C LYS A 464 -6.19 -26.69 -2.40
N ALA A 465 -6.15 -26.73 -3.73
CA ALA A 465 -5.08 -27.41 -4.46
C ALA A 465 -3.72 -26.70 -4.31
N VAL A 466 -3.68 -25.37 -4.37
CA VAL A 466 -2.45 -24.58 -4.17
C VAL A 466 -1.99 -24.64 -2.71
N GLU A 467 -2.91 -24.60 -1.75
CA GLU A 467 -2.67 -24.76 -0.32
C GLU A 467 -2.08 -26.15 0.00
N LEU A 468 -2.67 -27.22 -0.53
CA LEU A 468 -2.14 -28.58 -0.41
C LEU A 468 -0.74 -28.71 -1.00
N LEU A 469 -0.52 -28.18 -2.21
CA LEU A 469 0.79 -28.17 -2.88
C LEU A 469 1.85 -27.42 -2.06
N PHE A 470 1.47 -26.27 -1.49
CA PHE A 470 2.31 -25.49 -0.58
C PHE A 470 2.71 -26.30 0.66
N HIS A 471 1.75 -26.93 1.35
CA HIS A 471 2.03 -27.73 2.55
C HIS A 471 2.89 -28.96 2.26
N GLN A 472 2.58 -29.70 1.18
CA GLN A 472 3.37 -30.87 0.76
C GLN A 472 4.80 -30.47 0.37
N THR A 473 4.96 -29.35 -0.33
CA THR A 473 6.28 -28.84 -0.73
C THR A 473 7.07 -28.35 0.49
N CYS A 474 6.45 -27.65 1.43
CA CYS A 474 7.10 -27.27 2.69
C CYS A 474 7.58 -28.50 3.48
N ALA A 475 6.72 -29.51 3.65
CA ALA A 475 7.06 -30.75 4.34
C ALA A 475 8.23 -31.50 3.67
N ARG A 476 8.20 -31.63 2.33
CA ARG A 476 9.29 -32.23 1.52
C ARG A 476 10.62 -31.50 1.70
N LEU A 477 10.59 -30.17 1.73
CA LEU A 477 11.78 -29.31 1.84
C LEU A 477 12.23 -29.06 3.29
N GLY A 478 11.49 -29.56 4.29
CA GLY A 478 11.79 -29.33 5.71
C GLY A 478 11.45 -27.93 6.22
N LEU A 479 10.77 -27.10 5.42
CA LEU A 479 10.21 -25.82 5.86
C LEU A 479 9.07 -26.05 6.86
N ASN A 480 8.87 -25.09 7.78
CA ASN A 480 7.76 -25.09 8.75
C ASN A 480 7.80 -26.22 9.80
N ARG A 481 8.93 -26.91 9.98
CA ARG A 481 9.10 -27.86 11.09
C ARG A 481 8.98 -27.16 12.44
N ALA A 482 8.33 -27.81 13.42
CA ALA A 482 8.07 -27.24 14.74
C ALA A 482 9.34 -26.73 15.44
N GLU A 483 10.46 -27.44 15.31
CA GLU A 483 11.78 -27.09 15.87
C GLU A 483 12.42 -25.84 15.21
N GLY A 484 11.99 -25.48 13.99
CA GLY A 484 12.57 -24.39 13.20
C GLY A 484 11.67 -23.15 13.05
N HIS A 485 10.35 -23.31 13.16
CA HIS A 485 9.39 -22.26 12.77
C HIS A 485 9.39 -21.05 13.72
N ARG A 486 9.68 -21.27 15.01
CA ARG A 486 10.08 -20.26 16.00
C ARG A 486 10.93 -20.92 17.07
N GLN A 487 12.16 -20.45 17.30
CA GLN A 487 12.78 -20.62 18.62
C GLN A 487 12.12 -19.60 19.56
N GLU A 488 10.93 -19.93 20.06
CA GLU A 488 10.24 -19.13 21.07
C GLU A 488 10.97 -19.25 22.42
N ARG A 489 11.98 -18.40 22.60
CA ARG A 489 12.57 -18.12 23.90
C ARG A 489 11.61 -17.23 24.67
N THR A 490 10.63 -17.87 25.31
CA THR A 490 9.62 -17.21 26.14
C THR A 490 10.29 -16.49 27.33
N ASN A 491 9.71 -15.37 27.74
CA ASN A 491 10.14 -14.59 28.92
C ASN A 491 11.64 -14.21 28.93
N THR A 492 12.16 -13.72 27.80
CA THR A 492 13.57 -13.29 27.66
C THR A 492 13.83 -11.85 28.09
N PHE A 493 12.78 -11.03 28.17
CA PHE A 493 12.85 -9.61 28.51
C PHE A 493 13.44 -9.35 29.89
N ARG A 494 14.37 -8.39 29.97
CA ARG A 494 14.98 -7.95 31.22
C ARG A 494 15.36 -6.47 31.12
N ARG A 495 14.99 -5.69 32.14
CA ARG A 495 15.43 -4.29 32.27
C ARG A 495 16.94 -4.24 32.57
N PRO A 496 17.72 -3.37 31.92
CA PRO A 496 19.16 -3.25 32.16
C PRO A 496 19.49 -2.93 33.61
N THR A 497 20.44 -3.68 34.16
CA THR A 497 21.08 -3.37 35.44
C THR A 497 22.46 -2.74 35.21
N ASP A 498 22.96 -2.01 36.20
CA ASP A 498 24.35 -1.57 36.25
C ASP A 498 25.30 -2.73 36.60
N ALA A 499 26.59 -2.42 36.78
CA ALA A 499 27.62 -3.38 37.12
C ALA A 499 27.47 -4.00 38.53
N HIS A 500 26.59 -3.43 39.37
CA HIS A 500 26.31 -3.89 40.73
C HIS A 500 24.97 -4.64 40.84
N GLY A 501 24.25 -4.82 39.72
CA GLY A 501 22.95 -5.49 39.67
C GLY A 501 21.77 -4.60 40.07
N GLN A 502 21.99 -3.31 40.29
CA GLN A 502 20.93 -2.33 40.54
C GLN A 502 20.33 -1.88 39.20
N LEU A 503 19.03 -1.55 39.16
CA LEU A 503 18.41 -1.00 37.94
C LEU A 503 19.10 0.32 37.56
N ARG A 504 19.47 0.49 36.28
CA ARG A 504 20.08 1.73 35.81
C ARG A 504 19.07 2.87 35.93
N LEU A 505 19.39 3.87 36.74
CA LEU A 505 18.62 5.12 36.80
C LEU A 505 19.11 6.08 35.71
N PHE A 506 18.41 6.02 34.57
CA PHE A 506 18.48 6.89 33.40
C PHE A 506 19.67 6.67 32.45
#